data_AF-A0A482RGZ2-F1
#
_entry.id   AF-A0A482RGZ2-F1
#
_cell.length_a   1.000
_cell.length_b   1.000
_cell.length_c   1.000
_cell.angle_alpha   90.00
_cell.angle_beta   90.00
_cell.angle_gamma   90.00
#
_symmetry.space_group_name_H-M   'P 1'
#
loop_
_entity.id
_entity.type
_entity.pdbx_description
1 polymer ?
#
loop_
_entity_poly.entity_id
_entity_poly.type
_entity_poly.pdbx_seq_one_letter_code
_entity_poly.pdbx_strand_id
1 'polypeptide(L)'
;VRDTEIDKVVLPDCFQPGDIVKAVIVSLGDARSYFLSTSGPDLGVVYARTETGELLVPVSGEEMEAASTGLRVKRKVARPEL
;
A
#
# COMPACT_ATOMS: atom_id res chain seq x y z
N VAL A 1 9.14 -2.95 3.53
CA VAL A 1 8.10 -2.53 2.54
C VAL A 1 7.95 -3.54 1.42
N ARG A 2 9.06 -3.94 0.76
CA ARG A 2 9.12 -5.02 -0.23
C ARG A 2 10.18 -6.05 0.20
N ASP A 3 10.09 -7.28 -0.27
CA ASP A 3 11.11 -8.32 -0.04
C ASP A 3 12.28 -8.21 -1.03
N THR A 4 12.03 -7.62 -2.21
CA THR A 4 12.99 -7.45 -3.30
C THR A 4 13.19 -5.98 -3.65
N GLU A 5 14.34 -5.65 -4.23
CA GLU A 5 14.69 -4.27 -4.66
C GLU A 5 14.52 -3.22 -3.56
N ILE A 6 14.85 -3.59 -2.32
CA ILE A 6 14.61 -2.79 -1.11
C ILE A 6 15.26 -1.39 -1.24
N ASP A 7 16.44 -1.31 -1.84
CA ASP A 7 17.19 -0.06 -2.02
C ASP A 7 16.54 0.91 -3.02
N LYS A 8 15.59 0.44 -3.84
CA LYS A 8 14.87 1.25 -4.82
C LYS A 8 13.51 1.73 -4.31
N VAL A 9 13.14 1.41 -3.06
CA VAL A 9 11.83 1.76 -2.51
C VAL A 9 11.72 3.28 -2.32
N VAL A 10 10.75 3.87 -3.03
CA VAL A 10 10.31 5.26 -2.82
C VAL A 10 9.03 5.22 -2.00
N LEU A 11 9.10 5.67 -0.73
CA LEU A 11 7.96 5.58 0.20
C LEU A 11 6.68 6.29 -0.28
N PRO A 12 6.74 7.51 -0.84
CA PRO A 12 5.56 8.18 -1.40
C PRO A 12 4.87 7.44 -2.55
N ASP A 13 5.60 6.57 -3.26
CA ASP A 13 5.06 5.72 -4.32
C ASP A 13 4.37 4.47 -3.73
N CYS A 14 4.61 4.15 -2.47
CA CYS A 14 4.04 2.97 -1.81
C CYS A 14 2.78 3.29 -1.02
N PHE A 15 2.78 4.41 -0.28
CA PHE A 15 1.73 4.78 0.66
C PHE A 15 1.48 6.28 0.64
N GLN A 16 0.22 6.67 0.83
CA GLN A 16 -0.18 8.05 1.07
C GLN A 16 -1.04 8.19 2.32
N PRO A 17 -1.10 9.40 2.91
CA PRO A 17 -2.01 9.66 4.02
C PRO A 17 -3.45 9.29 3.67
N GLY A 18 -4.12 8.56 4.57
CA GLY A 18 -5.49 8.09 4.38
C GLY A 18 -5.61 6.69 3.78
N ASP A 19 -4.53 6.09 3.28
CA ASP A 19 -4.52 4.69 2.86
C ASP A 19 -4.75 3.76 4.07
N ILE A 20 -5.55 2.70 3.87
CA ILE A 20 -5.63 1.58 4.83
C ILE A 20 -4.67 0.50 4.36
N VAL A 21 -3.72 0.14 5.23
CA VAL A 21 -2.62 -0.77 4.91
C VAL A 21 -2.72 -2.03 5.75
N LYS A 22 -2.79 -3.20 5.09
CA LYS A 22 -2.62 -4.51 5.72
C LYS A 22 -1.13 -4.79 5.90
N ALA A 23 -0.72 -5.04 7.14
CA ALA A 23 0.67 -5.28 7.52
C ALA A 23 0.76 -6.34 8.63
N VAL A 24 1.95 -6.87 8.85
CA VAL A 24 2.26 -7.78 9.95
C VAL A 24 3.15 -7.09 10.99
N ILE A 25 2.94 -7.40 12.27
CA ILE A 25 3.80 -6.90 13.36
C ILE A 25 5.08 -7.73 13.37
N VAL A 26 6.22 -7.06 13.22
CA VAL A 26 7.55 -7.68 13.30
C VAL A 26 8.09 -7.58 14.73
N SER A 27 7.80 -6.47 15.42
CA SER A 27 8.19 -6.25 16.80
C SER A 27 7.25 -5.26 17.47
N LEU A 28 7.12 -5.36 18.80
CA LEU A 28 6.38 -4.41 19.62
C LEU A 28 6.98 -3.00 19.60
N GLY A 29 8.25 -2.87 19.24
CA GLY A 29 8.94 -1.60 19.18
C GLY A 29 9.10 -0.95 20.54
N ASP A 30 8.57 0.27 20.70
CA ASP A 30 8.69 1.05 21.93
C ASP A 30 7.32 1.56 22.42
N ALA A 31 7.34 2.47 23.41
CA ALA A 31 6.13 3.02 23.99
C ALA A 31 5.24 3.82 23.01
N ARG A 32 5.71 4.12 21.80
CA ARG A 32 5.04 4.98 20.82
C ARG A 32 4.70 4.26 19.52
N SER A 33 5.46 3.25 19.11
CA SER A 33 5.25 2.62 17.81
C SER A 33 5.63 1.14 17.76
N TYR A 34 4.85 0.40 16.97
CA TYR A 34 5.15 -0.95 16.51
C TYR A 34 6.05 -0.91 15.28
N PHE A 35 6.91 -1.91 15.12
CA PHE A 35 7.59 -2.16 13.85
C PHE A 35 6.75 -3.11 13.00
N LEU A 36 6.32 -2.62 11.84
CA LEU A 36 5.45 -3.35 10.91
C LEU A 36 6.19 -3.72 9.63
N SER A 37 5.76 -4.79 8.97
CA SER A 37 6.18 -5.13 7.61
C SER A 37 5.00 -5.30 6.67
N THR A 38 5.19 -4.85 5.43
CA THR A 38 4.32 -5.13 4.27
C THR A 38 5.06 -5.98 3.22
N SER A 39 6.14 -6.64 3.62
CA SER A 39 6.97 -7.45 2.74
C SER A 39 6.26 -8.79 2.51
N GLY A 40 5.44 -8.80 1.46
CA GLY A 40 4.61 -9.92 1.04
C GLY A 40 3.65 -9.52 -0.08
N PRO A 41 3.16 -10.48 -0.88
CA PRO A 41 2.21 -10.21 -1.96
C PRO A 41 0.83 -9.78 -1.45
N ASP A 42 0.38 -10.34 -0.32
CA ASP A 42 -0.95 -10.10 0.25
C ASP A 42 -0.94 -8.98 1.32
N LEU A 43 0.18 -8.26 1.43
CA LEU A 43 0.39 -7.14 2.36
C LEU A 43 0.63 -5.84 1.59
N GLY A 44 0.10 -4.73 2.09
CA GLY A 44 0.09 -3.46 1.39
C GLY A 44 -1.24 -2.73 1.53
N VAL A 45 -1.44 -1.73 0.68
CA VAL A 45 -2.66 -0.94 0.58
C VAL A 45 -3.81 -1.84 0.14
N VAL A 46 -4.87 -1.87 0.96
CA VAL A 46 -6.14 -2.59 0.68
C VAL A 46 -7.27 -1.62 0.35
N TYR A 47 -7.10 -0.35 0.68
CA TYR A 47 -8.07 0.70 0.45
C TYR A 47 -7.38 2.04 0.28
N ALA A 48 -7.73 2.76 -0.77
CA ALA A 48 -7.22 4.10 -1.05
C ALA A 48 -8.27 4.93 -1.82
N ARG A 49 -8.09 6.25 -1.80
CA ARG A 49 -8.94 7.20 -2.52
C ARG A 49 -8.09 8.21 -3.30
N THR A 50 -8.67 8.77 -4.36
CA THR A 50 -8.14 9.97 -5.02
C THR A 50 -8.26 11.19 -4.10
N GLU A 51 -7.61 12.30 -4.46
CA GLU A 51 -7.78 13.58 -3.78
C GLU A 51 -9.24 14.09 -3.82
N THR A 52 -9.98 13.73 -4.86
CA THR A 52 -11.41 14.05 -5.00
C THR A 52 -12.33 13.08 -4.23
N GLY A 53 -11.75 12.08 -3.55
CA GLY A 53 -12.46 11.14 -2.68
C GLY A 53 -13.03 9.90 -3.38
N GLU A 54 -12.75 9.70 -4.66
CA GLU A 54 -13.13 8.51 -5.44
C GLU A 54 -12.34 7.29 -4.96
N LEU A 55 -12.98 6.12 -4.93
CA LEU A 55 -12.33 4.85 -4.59
C LEU A 55 -11.37 4.41 -5.70
N LEU A 56 -10.18 3.99 -5.30
CA LEU A 56 -9.20 3.39 -6.20
C LEU A 56 -9.37 1.87 -6.20
N VAL A 57 -9.32 1.26 -7.39
CA VAL A 57 -9.35 -0.20 -7.56
C VAL A 57 -7.94 -0.76 -7.78
N PRO A 58 -7.60 -1.93 -7.22
CA PRO A 58 -6.29 -2.53 -7.44
C PRO A 58 -6.14 -3.01 -8.89
N VAL A 59 -5.04 -2.65 -9.55
CA VAL A 59 -4.72 -3.09 -10.92
C VAL A 59 -3.53 -4.05 -10.94
N SER A 60 -2.51 -3.77 -10.14
CA SER A 60 -1.31 -4.59 -10.00
C SER A 60 -0.80 -4.50 -8.56
N GLY A 61 0.29 -5.20 -8.24
CA GLY A 61 0.97 -5.04 -6.93
C GLY A 61 1.60 -3.65 -6.72
N GLU A 62 1.61 -2.80 -7.74
CA GLU A 62 2.28 -1.49 -7.73
C GLU A 62 1.35 -0.32 -8.09
N GLU A 63 0.16 -0.58 -8.62
CA GLU A 63 -0.73 0.46 -9.14
C GLU A 63 -2.19 0.21 -8.73
N MET A 64 -2.88 1.30 -8.40
CA MET A 64 -4.32 1.36 -8.31
C MET A 64 -4.86 2.36 -9.33
N GLU A 65 -6.12 2.23 -9.73
CA GLU A 65 -6.74 3.05 -10.77
C GLU A 65 -8.06 3.64 -10.29
N ALA A 66 -8.31 4.89 -10.64
CA ALA A 66 -9.61 5.53 -10.49
C ALA A 66 -10.53 5.09 -11.63
N ALA A 67 -11.56 4.30 -11.32
CA ALA A 67 -12.41 3.68 -12.34
C ALA A 67 -13.12 4.68 -13.26
N SER A 68 -13.40 5.89 -12.79
CA SER A 68 -14.07 6.93 -13.59
C SER A 68 -13.16 7.65 -14.58
N THR A 69 -11.88 7.81 -14.25
CA THR A 69 -10.92 8.60 -15.05
C THR A 69 -9.85 7.76 -15.74
N GLY A 70 -9.66 6.51 -15.32
CA GLY A 70 -8.54 5.67 -15.73
C GLY A 70 -7.19 6.14 -15.19
N LEU A 71 -7.16 7.11 -14.26
CA LEU A 71 -5.92 7.60 -13.68
C LEU A 71 -5.29 6.51 -12.81
N ARG A 72 -4.07 6.11 -13.19
CA ARG A 72 -3.26 5.18 -12.39
C ARG A 72 -2.37 5.94 -11.42
N VAL A 73 -2.34 5.45 -10.19
CA VAL A 73 -1.50 5.95 -9.13
C VAL A 73 -0.70 4.81 -8.52
N LYS A 74 0.54 5.09 -8.14
CA LYS A 74 1.40 4.09 -7.52
C LYS A 74 1.00 3.83 -6.08
N ARG A 75 0.96 2.56 -5.67
CA ARG A 75 0.81 2.10 -4.29
C ARG A 75 1.50 0.74 -4.12
N LYS A 76 1.93 0.38 -2.92
CA LYS A 76 2.28 -1.02 -2.61
C LYS A 76 0.97 -1.76 -2.37
N VAL A 77 0.35 -2.29 -3.41
CA VAL A 77 -0.99 -2.88 -3.34
C VAL A 77 -0.92 -4.29 -2.76
N ALA A 78 -1.83 -4.61 -1.85
CA ALA A 78 -2.03 -5.97 -1.37
C ALA A 78 -2.85 -6.75 -2.40
N ARG A 79 -2.43 -7.98 -2.73
CA ARG A 79 -3.24 -8.89 -3.53
C ARG A 79 -4.54 -9.24 -2.77
N PRO A 80 -5.72 -9.09 -3.38
CA PRO A 80 -6.97 -9.52 -2.76
C PRO A 80 -6.98 -11.04 -2.55
N GLU A 81 -7.44 -11.49 -1.39
CA GLU A 81 -7.77 -12.89 -1.14
C GLU A 81 -9.17 -13.15 -1.72
N LEU A 82 -9.31 -14.21 -2.54
CA LEU A 82 -10.58 -14.65 -3.12
C LEU A 82 -11.40 -15.46 -2.11
#